data_AF-A0A971GMN4-F1
#
_entry.id   AF-A0A971GMN4-F1
#
_cell.length_a   1.000
_cell.length_b   1.000
_cell.length_c   1.000
_cell.angle_alpha   90.00
_cell.angle_beta   90.00
_cell.angle_gamma   90.00
#
_symmetry.space_group_name_H-M   'P 1'
#
loop_
_entity.id
_entity.type
_entity.pdbx_description
1 polymer ?
#
loop_
_entity_poly.entity_id
_entity_poly.type
_entity_poly.pdbx_seq_one_letter_code
_entity_poly.pdbx_strand_id
1 'polypeptide(L)'
;MKKTGTAAIILLLLLFSPLYSADKTEDIPVGKIEFISAARCEVIVYAATDNGLAAASTGSVLYTLSEKNRIRLTVAQTEGRFIRCTFKCSKNDKSLIREGADVLFAESDNTASGYADVKIFINRLLGIYRDFILDVESSDDPRIIADSVNRLSDSLELLIPEIKRLNAKYPELGNFMDSPPAELKPGVSLLNRTGPLMSDALLKASRLRADKSVAEALKRLEAVMEKMKSSGR
;
A
#
# COMPACT_ATOMS: atom_id res chain seq x y z
N MET A 1 15.52 41.20 -3.95
CA MET A 1 15.84 39.79 -3.64
C MET A 1 14.58 38.95 -3.84
N LYS A 2 14.51 38.18 -4.92
CA LYS A 2 13.39 37.27 -5.21
C LYS A 2 13.49 36.07 -4.27
N LYS A 3 12.47 35.85 -3.43
CA LYS A 3 12.35 34.65 -2.60
C LYS A 3 12.07 33.46 -3.53
N THR A 4 13.08 32.65 -3.81
CA THR A 4 12.94 31.30 -4.35
C THR A 4 12.49 30.37 -3.21
N GLY A 5 11.26 30.55 -2.76
CA GLY A 5 10.55 29.55 -1.97
C GLY A 5 9.67 28.73 -2.90
N THR A 6 9.32 27.51 -2.49
CA THR A 6 8.30 26.64 -3.14
C THR A 6 8.73 25.93 -4.44
N ALA A 7 9.65 24.96 -4.33
CA ALA A 7 9.77 23.89 -5.35
C ALA A 7 9.86 22.47 -4.75
N ALA A 8 9.98 22.30 -3.43
CA ALA A 8 10.27 21.00 -2.82
C ALA A 8 9.04 20.22 -2.31
N ILE A 9 7.82 20.72 -2.49
CA ILE A 9 6.58 20.10 -1.93
C ILE A 9 5.78 19.34 -3.00
N ILE A 10 6.14 19.51 -4.28
CA ILE A 10 5.34 19.08 -5.44
C ILE A 10 5.40 17.56 -5.72
N LEU A 11 6.30 16.81 -5.06
CA LEU A 11 6.48 15.38 -5.34
C LEU A 11 5.55 14.44 -4.54
N LEU A 12 4.86 14.94 -3.52
CA LEU A 12 4.16 14.08 -2.56
C LEU A 12 2.68 13.80 -2.89
N LEU A 13 2.10 14.48 -3.88
CA LEU A 13 0.66 14.44 -4.15
C LEU A 13 0.34 14.90 -5.57
N LEU A 14 0.13 13.95 -6.46
CA LEU A 14 -0.29 14.23 -7.82
C LEU A 14 -1.81 14.43 -7.84
N LEU A 15 -2.20 15.65 -7.46
CA LEU A 15 -3.57 16.16 -7.47
C LEU A 15 -3.96 16.53 -8.92
N PHE A 16 -5.05 15.95 -9.43
CA PHE A 16 -6.29 16.61 -9.91
C PHE A 16 -7.12 15.66 -10.83
N SER A 17 -8.35 15.36 -10.41
CA SER A 17 -9.35 14.39 -10.93
C SER A 17 -10.21 14.91 -12.11
N PRO A 18 -11.25 14.18 -12.65
CA PRO A 18 -11.46 12.72 -12.85
C PRO A 18 -11.96 12.34 -14.28
N LEU A 19 -12.09 11.03 -14.60
CA LEU A 19 -13.19 10.45 -15.42
C LEU A 19 -13.13 8.89 -15.51
N TYR A 20 -14.27 8.22 -15.24
CA TYR A 20 -14.76 6.89 -15.71
C TYR A 20 -13.90 5.62 -15.46
N SER A 21 -14.39 4.39 -15.23
CA SER A 21 -15.69 3.75 -14.93
C SER A 21 -15.36 2.41 -14.23
N ALA A 22 -16.24 1.94 -13.35
CA ALA A 22 -16.08 0.70 -12.58
C ALA A 22 -16.29 -0.56 -13.42
N ASP A 23 -15.44 -1.57 -13.20
CA ASP A 23 -15.69 -2.95 -13.61
C ASP A 23 -15.47 -3.90 -12.42
N LYS A 24 -16.09 -5.08 -12.50
CA LYS A 24 -16.35 -6.00 -11.39
C LYS A 24 -15.12 -6.33 -10.54
N THR A 25 -15.28 -6.28 -9.22
CA THR A 25 -14.25 -6.59 -8.23
C THR A 25 -14.13 -8.10 -8.02
N GLU A 26 -12.97 -8.67 -8.39
CA GLU A 26 -12.61 -10.05 -8.06
C GLU A 26 -12.14 -10.16 -6.60
N ASP A 27 -12.41 -11.30 -5.99
CA ASP A 27 -11.98 -11.60 -4.62
C ASP A 27 -10.45 -11.80 -4.58
N ILE A 28 -9.77 -11.13 -3.65
CA ILE A 28 -8.30 -11.20 -3.52
C ILE A 28 -7.93 -12.30 -2.52
N PRO A 29 -7.13 -13.31 -2.90
CA PRO A 29 -6.65 -14.32 -1.96
C PRO A 29 -5.67 -13.73 -0.95
N VAL A 30 -6.00 -13.83 0.33
CA VAL A 30 -5.18 -13.33 1.43
C VAL A 30 -4.21 -14.39 1.92
N GLY A 31 -4.73 -15.58 2.26
CA GLY A 31 -3.94 -16.59 2.95
C GLY A 31 -4.76 -17.76 3.46
N LYS A 32 -4.23 -18.48 4.45
CA LYS A 32 -4.90 -19.61 5.10
C LYS A 32 -4.96 -19.44 6.61
N ILE A 33 -5.99 -20.01 7.23
CA ILE A 33 -6.13 -20.04 8.69
C ILE A 33 -5.11 -21.04 9.27
N GLU A 34 -4.17 -20.56 10.09
CA GLU A 34 -3.17 -21.40 10.77
C GLU A 34 -3.59 -21.80 12.18
N PHE A 35 -4.41 -20.98 12.84
CA PHE A 35 -4.80 -21.22 14.22
C PHE A 35 -6.17 -20.64 14.53
N ILE A 36 -6.95 -21.34 15.37
CA ILE A 36 -8.28 -20.92 15.81
C ILE A 36 -8.35 -20.93 17.34
N SER A 37 -8.68 -19.78 17.92
CA SER A 37 -9.06 -19.66 19.34
C SER A 37 -10.57 -19.50 19.47
N ALA A 38 -11.27 -20.63 19.59
CA ALA A 38 -12.71 -20.65 19.78
C ALA A 38 -13.17 -19.98 21.09
N ALA A 39 -12.31 -19.91 22.11
CA ALA A 39 -12.59 -19.23 23.38
C ALA A 39 -12.56 -17.71 23.24
N ARG A 40 -11.70 -17.18 22.35
CA ARG A 40 -11.53 -15.74 22.14
C ARG A 40 -12.22 -15.21 20.89
N CYS A 41 -12.79 -16.09 20.07
CA CYS A 41 -13.35 -15.74 18.76
C CYS A 41 -12.29 -15.15 17.84
N GLU A 42 -11.08 -15.70 17.88
CA GLU A 42 -9.93 -15.22 17.14
C GLU A 42 -9.41 -16.30 16.20
N VAL A 43 -8.89 -15.87 15.06
CA VAL A 43 -8.10 -16.70 14.15
C VAL A 43 -6.80 -16.01 13.80
N ILE A 44 -5.76 -16.80 13.53
CA ILE A 44 -4.53 -16.33 12.91
C ILE A 44 -4.53 -16.81 11.46
N VAL A 45 -4.36 -15.87 10.55
CA VAL A 45 -4.25 -16.12 9.11
C VAL A 45 -2.81 -15.89 8.70
N TYR A 46 -2.21 -16.83 7.98
CA TYR A 46 -0.90 -16.63 7.36
C TYR A 46 -1.09 -16.14 5.92
N ALA A 47 -0.58 -14.95 5.64
CA ALA A 47 -0.66 -14.34 4.32
C ALA A 47 0.22 -15.10 3.31
N ALA A 48 -0.41 -15.60 2.25
CA ALA A 48 0.28 -16.36 1.20
C ALA A 48 1.00 -15.44 0.21
N THR A 49 0.53 -14.20 0.06
CA THR A 49 1.08 -13.21 -0.87
C THR A 49 1.18 -11.84 -0.21
N ASP A 50 2.09 -11.00 -0.72
CA ASP A 50 2.25 -9.63 -0.22
C ASP A 50 1.03 -8.76 -0.56
N ASN A 51 0.32 -9.05 -1.65
CA ASN A 51 -0.95 -8.40 -2.00
C ASN A 51 -2.05 -8.73 -0.97
N GLY A 52 -2.13 -10.00 -0.56
CA GLY A 52 -3.05 -10.44 0.49
C GLY A 52 -2.79 -9.75 1.82
N LEU A 53 -1.51 -9.63 2.19
CA LEU A 53 -1.09 -8.90 3.38
C LEU A 53 -1.43 -7.40 3.29
N ALA A 54 -1.22 -6.77 2.14
CA ALA A 54 -1.55 -5.36 1.92
C ALA A 54 -3.05 -5.07 2.01
N ALA A 55 -3.90 -6.02 1.57
CA ALA A 55 -5.37 -5.95 1.68
C ALA A 55 -5.89 -6.08 3.11
N ALA A 56 -5.18 -6.84 3.95
CA ALA A 56 -5.58 -7.14 5.33
C ALA A 56 -5.13 -6.08 6.34
N SER A 57 -5.49 -4.81 6.12
CA SER A 57 -5.26 -3.74 7.10
C SER A 57 -6.16 -3.88 8.34
N THR A 58 -5.76 -3.35 9.50
CA THR A 58 -6.62 -3.35 10.70
C THR A 58 -7.98 -2.72 10.41
N GLY A 59 -9.05 -3.43 10.77
CA GLY A 59 -10.44 -3.07 10.48
C GLY A 59 -10.96 -3.62 9.15
N SER A 60 -10.09 -4.10 8.25
CA SER A 60 -10.50 -4.79 7.03
C SER A 60 -11.35 -6.02 7.37
N VAL A 61 -12.28 -6.32 6.49
CA VAL A 61 -13.17 -7.46 6.53
C VAL A 61 -12.65 -8.50 5.55
N LEU A 62 -12.20 -9.62 6.09
CA LEU A 62 -11.90 -10.82 5.33
C LEU A 62 -13.08 -11.79 5.47
N TYR A 63 -13.04 -12.86 4.70
CA TYR A 63 -13.94 -13.98 4.92
C TYR A 63 -13.28 -15.30 4.57
N THR A 64 -13.78 -16.35 5.19
CA THR A 64 -13.52 -17.73 4.79
C THR A 64 -14.83 -18.33 4.31
N LEU A 65 -14.75 -19.21 3.33
CA LEU A 65 -15.88 -20.00 2.87
C LEU A 65 -15.92 -21.31 3.65
N SER A 66 -17.08 -21.65 4.19
CA SER A 66 -17.34 -22.95 4.81
C SER A 66 -18.65 -23.50 4.30
N GLU A 67 -18.56 -24.56 3.50
CA GLU A 67 -19.68 -25.14 2.75
C GLU A 67 -20.36 -24.11 1.84
N LYS A 68 -21.42 -23.45 2.30
CA LYS A 68 -22.18 -22.40 1.60
C LYS A 68 -22.24 -21.08 2.38
N ASN A 69 -21.58 -21.02 3.53
CA ASN A 69 -21.59 -19.86 4.41
C ASN A 69 -20.32 -19.05 4.25
N ARG A 70 -20.50 -17.73 4.17
CA ARG A 70 -19.42 -16.76 4.21
C ARG A 70 -19.24 -16.28 5.63
N ILE A 71 -18.12 -16.64 6.25
CA ILE A 71 -17.83 -16.28 7.63
C ILE A 71 -16.97 -15.03 7.64
N ARG A 72 -17.50 -13.95 8.23
CA ARG A 72 -16.84 -12.65 8.31
C ARG A 72 -15.74 -12.66 9.37
N LEU A 73 -14.54 -12.25 8.97
CA LEU A 73 -13.38 -12.06 9.84
C LEU A 73 -12.99 -10.58 9.82
N THR A 74 -12.82 -9.94 10.97
CA THR A 74 -12.36 -8.55 11.06
C THR A 74 -10.90 -8.53 11.48
N VAL A 75 -10.02 -7.94 10.68
CA VAL A 75 -8.60 -7.83 11.00
C VAL A 75 -8.43 -6.97 12.25
N ALA A 76 -7.84 -7.54 13.30
CA ALA A 76 -7.52 -6.86 14.54
C ALA A 76 -6.09 -6.33 14.56
N GLN A 77 -5.15 -7.08 13.98
CA GLN A 77 -3.73 -6.73 13.97
C GLN A 77 -2.99 -7.50 12.87
N THR A 78 -1.92 -6.92 12.34
CA THR A 78 -0.95 -7.58 11.46
C THR A 78 0.44 -7.56 12.08
N GLU A 79 1.17 -8.67 11.98
CA GLU A 79 2.55 -8.80 12.44
C GLU A 79 3.31 -9.74 11.48
N GLY A 80 4.22 -9.16 10.67
CA GLY A 80 4.87 -9.90 9.59
C GLY A 80 3.83 -10.45 8.62
N ARG A 81 3.85 -11.77 8.40
CA ARG A 81 2.85 -12.48 7.56
C ARG A 81 1.64 -13.01 8.35
N PHE A 82 1.60 -12.80 9.65
CA PHE A 82 0.49 -13.24 10.49
C PHE A 82 -0.53 -12.12 10.65
N ILE A 83 -1.79 -12.44 10.37
CA ILE A 83 -2.93 -11.53 10.46
C ILE A 83 -3.85 -12.09 11.54
N ARG A 84 -3.95 -11.40 12.67
CA ARG A 84 -4.92 -11.73 13.71
C ARG A 84 -6.27 -11.16 13.33
N CYS A 85 -7.28 -12.01 13.20
CA CYS A 85 -8.66 -11.62 12.93
C CYS A 85 -9.58 -12.02 14.09
N THR A 86 -10.64 -11.26 14.29
CA THR A 86 -11.76 -11.61 15.18
C THR A 86 -12.97 -12.00 14.35
N PHE A 87 -13.84 -12.86 14.89
CA PHE A 87 -15.11 -13.24 14.27
C PHE A 87 -16.21 -13.27 15.32
N LYS A 88 -17.48 -13.30 14.88
CA LYS A 88 -18.60 -13.41 15.83
C LYS A 88 -18.66 -14.84 16.39
N CYS A 89 -18.55 -14.97 17.72
CA CYS A 89 -18.81 -16.24 18.39
C CYS A 89 -20.31 -16.53 18.48
N SER A 90 -20.94 -16.95 17.38
CA SER A 90 -22.16 -17.73 17.49
C SER A 90 -21.83 -19.21 17.69
N LYS A 91 -22.74 -20.00 18.29
CA LYS A 91 -22.53 -21.46 18.45
C LYS A 91 -22.32 -22.16 17.10
N ASN A 92 -22.90 -21.63 16.02
CA ASN A 92 -22.82 -22.22 14.69
C ASN A 92 -21.52 -21.83 13.97
N ASP A 93 -21.01 -20.62 14.15
CA ASP A 93 -19.80 -20.17 13.42
C ASP A 93 -18.54 -20.92 13.86
N LYS A 94 -18.47 -21.33 15.14
CA LYS A 94 -17.30 -22.04 15.69
C LYS A 94 -17.01 -23.37 15.02
N SER A 95 -18.05 -24.10 14.61
CA SER A 95 -17.88 -25.40 13.93
C SER A 95 -17.57 -25.27 12.44
N LEU A 96 -17.77 -24.08 11.87
CA LEU A 96 -17.65 -23.85 10.43
C LEU A 96 -16.24 -23.38 10.03
N ILE A 97 -15.49 -22.74 10.93
CA ILE A 97 -14.10 -22.33 10.67
C ILE A 97 -13.16 -23.53 10.86
N ARG A 98 -12.24 -23.74 9.93
CA ARG A 98 -11.25 -24.84 9.97
C ARG A 98 -9.85 -24.32 9.68
N GLU A 99 -8.85 -24.92 10.32
CA GLU A 99 -7.44 -24.69 9.97
C GLU A 99 -7.20 -25.15 8.51
N GLY A 100 -6.33 -24.43 7.81
CA GLY A 100 -6.06 -24.60 6.38
C GLY A 100 -7.09 -23.98 5.42
N ALA A 101 -8.21 -23.45 5.92
CA ALA A 101 -9.24 -22.82 5.11
C ALA A 101 -8.72 -21.52 4.45
N ASP A 102 -9.14 -21.29 3.21
CA ASP A 102 -8.76 -20.11 2.44
C ASP A 102 -9.46 -18.86 2.98
N VAL A 103 -8.67 -17.80 3.12
CA VAL A 103 -9.12 -16.48 3.52
C VAL A 103 -9.01 -15.55 2.34
N LEU A 104 -10.12 -14.91 2.02
CA LEU A 104 -10.30 -14.04 0.88
C LEU A 104 -10.66 -12.64 1.38
N PHE A 105 -10.29 -11.64 0.60
CA PHE A 105 -10.70 -10.25 0.77
C PHE A 105 -11.66 -9.90 -0.37
N ALA A 106 -12.87 -9.43 -0.04
CA ALA A 106 -13.76 -8.89 -1.05
C ALA A 106 -13.93 -7.40 -0.83
N GLU A 107 -13.76 -6.63 -1.90
CA GLU A 107 -13.98 -5.19 -1.85
C GLU A 107 -15.41 -4.84 -1.43
N SER A 108 -16.42 -5.62 -1.85
CA SER A 108 -17.84 -5.38 -1.54
C SER A 108 -18.13 -5.31 -0.03
N ASP A 109 -17.51 -6.17 0.77
CA ASP A 109 -17.73 -6.23 2.23
C ASP A 109 -16.94 -5.16 2.98
N ASN A 110 -15.96 -4.58 2.30
CA ASN A 110 -15.13 -3.49 2.77
C ASN A 110 -15.62 -2.12 2.28
N THR A 111 -16.72 -2.07 1.52
CA THR A 111 -17.35 -0.81 1.04
C THR A 111 -17.84 0.10 2.17
N ALA A 112 -18.01 -0.43 3.39
CA ALA A 112 -18.26 0.40 4.58
C ALA A 112 -17.06 1.31 4.92
N SER A 113 -15.84 0.96 4.47
CA SER A 113 -14.73 1.89 4.35
C SER A 113 -14.65 2.37 2.90
N GLY A 114 -15.05 3.60 2.63
CA GLY A 114 -15.12 4.12 1.25
C GLY A 114 -13.81 4.01 0.46
N TYR A 115 -12.68 3.85 1.15
CA TYR A 115 -11.32 4.00 0.61
C TYR A 115 -10.40 2.78 0.83
N ALA A 116 -10.94 1.56 0.82
CA ALA A 116 -10.15 0.34 1.10
C ALA A 116 -8.98 0.15 0.13
N ASP A 117 -9.20 0.32 -1.16
CA ASP A 117 -8.16 0.23 -2.19
C ASP A 117 -7.13 1.36 -2.10
N VAL A 118 -7.53 2.55 -1.65
CA VAL A 118 -6.58 3.63 -1.33
C VAL A 118 -5.65 3.23 -0.17
N LYS A 119 -6.16 2.53 0.86
CA LYS A 119 -5.31 2.01 1.96
C LYS A 119 -4.30 0.99 1.43
N ILE A 120 -4.73 0.08 0.56
CA ILE A 120 -3.86 -0.92 -0.08
C ILE A 120 -2.75 -0.23 -0.86
N PHE A 121 -3.11 0.75 -1.69
CA PHE A 121 -2.17 1.55 -2.47
C PHE A 121 -1.15 2.27 -1.58
N ILE A 122 -1.58 2.94 -0.52
CA ILE A 122 -0.69 3.63 0.43
C ILE A 122 0.29 2.64 1.07
N ASN A 123 -0.20 1.48 1.52
CA ASN A 123 0.66 0.47 2.14
C ASN A 123 1.71 -0.07 1.16
N ARG A 124 1.31 -0.30 -0.10
CA ARG A 124 2.23 -0.73 -1.17
C ARG A 124 3.29 0.33 -1.44
N LEU A 125 2.90 1.60 -1.54
CA LEU A 125 3.83 2.72 -1.71
C LEU A 125 4.81 2.85 -0.55
N LEU A 126 4.33 2.72 0.70
CA LEU A 126 5.18 2.71 1.90
C LEU A 126 6.19 1.57 1.89
N GLY A 127 5.80 0.38 1.40
CA GLY A 127 6.70 -0.75 1.21
C GLY A 127 7.84 -0.42 0.25
N ILE A 128 7.50 0.12 -0.93
CA ILE A 128 8.48 0.54 -1.95
C ILE A 128 9.47 1.56 -1.39
N TYR A 129 8.98 2.57 -0.64
CA TYR A 129 9.85 3.57 -0.03
C TYR A 129 10.77 2.97 1.02
N ARG A 130 10.25 2.11 1.90
CA ARG A 130 11.06 1.48 2.94
C ARG A 130 12.18 0.64 2.34
N ASP A 131 11.89 -0.15 1.31
CA ASP A 131 12.88 -1.03 0.69
C ASP A 131 13.99 -0.19 0.02
N PHE A 132 13.62 0.88 -0.70
CA PHE A 132 14.58 1.83 -1.26
C PHE A 132 15.45 2.50 -0.19
N ILE A 133 14.84 3.03 0.88
CA ILE A 133 15.55 3.67 1.98
C ILE A 133 16.55 2.69 2.60
N LEU A 134 16.13 1.46 2.88
CA LEU A 134 16.99 0.45 3.48
C LEU A 134 18.21 0.14 2.60
N ASP A 135 17.99 -0.07 1.30
CA ASP A 135 19.10 -0.39 0.39
C ASP A 135 20.11 0.76 0.27
N VAL A 136 19.62 2.00 0.19
CA VAL A 136 20.49 3.18 0.03
C VAL A 136 21.22 3.53 1.33
N GLU A 137 20.57 3.41 2.48
CA GLU A 137 21.21 3.69 3.77
C GLU A 137 22.25 2.62 4.14
N SER A 138 22.04 1.37 3.75
CA SER A 138 22.93 0.25 4.10
C SER A 138 24.16 0.09 3.19
N SER A 139 24.27 0.88 2.12
CA SER A 139 25.35 0.75 1.15
C SER A 139 25.94 2.10 0.73
N ASP A 140 27.25 2.10 0.45
CA ASP A 140 27.96 3.20 -0.22
C ASP A 140 28.51 2.79 -1.60
N ASP A 141 28.21 1.56 -2.07
CA ASP A 141 28.60 1.10 -3.42
C ASP A 141 27.69 1.78 -4.47
N PRO A 142 28.24 2.58 -5.41
CA PRO A 142 27.46 3.24 -6.44
C PRO A 142 26.59 2.30 -7.27
N ARG A 143 27.04 1.05 -7.49
CA ARG A 143 26.28 0.07 -8.28
C ARG A 143 25.02 -0.38 -7.54
N ILE A 144 25.14 -0.66 -6.25
CA ILE A 144 23.98 -1.04 -5.41
C ILE A 144 22.98 0.11 -5.37
N ILE A 145 23.45 1.34 -5.20
CA ILE A 145 22.59 2.53 -5.19
C ILE A 145 21.89 2.72 -6.54
N ALA A 146 22.62 2.60 -7.66
CA ALA A 146 22.03 2.68 -8.99
C ALA A 146 20.94 1.60 -9.20
N ASP A 147 21.21 0.36 -8.78
CA ASP A 147 20.24 -0.74 -8.85
C ASP A 147 18.98 -0.47 -8.00
N SER A 148 19.15 0.08 -6.79
CA SER A 148 18.02 0.45 -5.93
C SER A 148 17.17 1.58 -6.50
N VAL A 149 17.80 2.60 -7.11
CA VAL A 149 17.09 3.67 -7.82
C VAL A 149 16.32 3.12 -9.03
N ASN A 150 16.88 2.16 -9.76
CA ASN A 150 16.19 1.48 -10.86
C ASN A 150 14.99 0.67 -10.38
N ARG A 151 15.13 -0.13 -9.31
CA ARG A 151 14.00 -0.88 -8.72
C ARG A 151 12.89 0.02 -8.21
N LEU A 152 13.25 1.15 -7.59
CA LEU A 152 12.29 2.18 -7.22
C LEU A 152 11.54 2.69 -8.45
N SER A 153 12.27 3.03 -9.52
CA SER A 153 11.69 3.51 -10.78
C SER A 153 10.72 2.49 -11.38
N ASP A 154 11.11 1.21 -11.44
CA ASP A 154 10.26 0.11 -11.92
C ASP A 154 8.97 0.01 -11.11
N SER A 155 9.11 0.03 -9.77
CA SER A 155 7.98 -0.10 -8.85
C SER A 155 7.01 1.06 -8.98
N LEU A 156 7.52 2.28 -9.11
CA LEU A 156 6.70 3.49 -9.31
C LEU A 156 5.99 3.50 -10.66
N GLU A 157 6.65 3.03 -11.73
CA GLU A 157 6.04 2.93 -13.06
C GLU A 157 4.86 1.95 -13.07
N LEU A 158 4.98 0.84 -12.32
CA LEU A 158 3.88 -0.13 -12.13
C LEU A 158 2.68 0.43 -11.36
N LEU A 159 2.86 1.49 -10.56
CA LEU A 159 1.76 2.14 -9.85
C LEU A 159 0.96 3.13 -10.71
N ILE A 160 1.46 3.54 -11.87
CA ILE A 160 0.81 4.54 -12.73
C ILE A 160 -0.65 4.17 -13.10
N PRO A 161 -0.95 2.94 -13.55
CA PRO A 161 -2.33 2.56 -13.86
C PRO A 161 -3.25 2.61 -12.63
N GLU A 162 -2.72 2.24 -11.47
CA GLU A 162 -3.46 2.24 -10.21
C GLU A 162 -3.77 3.67 -9.75
N ILE A 163 -2.83 4.60 -9.91
CA ILE A 163 -3.05 6.04 -9.65
C ILE A 163 -4.18 6.58 -10.52
N LYS A 164 -4.18 6.28 -11.82
CA LYS A 164 -5.25 6.70 -12.74
C LYS A 164 -6.62 6.16 -12.29
N ARG A 165 -6.67 4.87 -11.94
CA ARG A 165 -7.88 4.21 -11.45
C ARG A 165 -8.40 4.87 -10.17
N LEU A 166 -7.52 5.12 -9.19
CA LEU A 166 -7.89 5.71 -7.91
C LEU A 166 -8.33 7.17 -8.06
N ASN A 167 -7.66 7.97 -8.90
CA ASN A 167 -8.04 9.35 -9.16
C ASN A 167 -9.41 9.46 -9.86
N ALA A 168 -9.72 8.51 -10.76
CA ALA A 168 -11.04 8.43 -11.38
C ALA A 168 -12.14 8.00 -10.39
N LYS A 169 -11.82 7.08 -9.48
CA LYS A 169 -12.76 6.52 -8.50
C LYS A 169 -13.03 7.46 -7.31
N TYR A 170 -12.03 8.22 -6.88
CA TYR A 170 -12.07 9.07 -5.68
C TYR A 170 -11.67 10.52 -5.96
N PRO A 171 -12.43 11.24 -6.81
CA PRO A 171 -12.10 12.62 -7.15
C PRO A 171 -11.99 13.56 -5.95
N GLU A 172 -12.73 13.28 -4.87
CA GLU A 172 -12.74 14.02 -3.62
C GLU A 172 -11.40 13.93 -2.85
N LEU A 173 -10.55 12.96 -3.18
CA LEU A 173 -9.19 12.85 -2.63
C LEU A 173 -8.18 13.79 -3.30
N GLY A 174 -8.63 14.70 -4.16
CA GLY A 174 -7.79 15.72 -4.79
C GLY A 174 -7.07 16.67 -3.83
N ASN A 175 -7.30 16.63 -2.51
CA ASN A 175 -6.51 17.34 -1.48
C ASN A 175 -6.11 16.39 -0.33
N PHE A 176 -5.81 15.15 -0.68
CA PHE A 176 -5.69 14.04 0.25
C PHE A 176 -4.74 14.27 1.44
N MET A 177 -3.59 14.93 1.28
CA MET A 177 -2.68 15.15 2.42
C MET A 177 -3.09 16.31 3.31
N ASP A 178 -3.81 17.31 2.78
CA ASP A 178 -4.23 18.47 3.56
C ASP A 178 -5.45 18.15 4.41
N SER A 179 -6.38 17.36 3.87
CA SER A 179 -7.62 16.97 4.55
C SER A 179 -8.00 15.52 4.27
N PRO A 180 -7.20 14.53 4.73
CA PRO A 180 -7.53 13.13 4.52
C PRO A 180 -8.82 12.75 5.27
N PRO A 181 -9.67 11.92 4.65
CA PRO A 181 -10.74 11.22 5.37
C PRO A 181 -10.21 10.54 6.63
N ALA A 182 -11.03 10.50 7.68
CA ALA A 182 -10.61 9.98 8.99
C ALA A 182 -9.95 8.60 8.92
N GLU A 183 -10.47 7.74 8.03
CA GLU A 183 -9.98 6.39 7.82
C GLU A 183 -8.61 6.30 7.15
N LEU A 184 -8.19 7.33 6.42
CA LEU A 184 -6.91 7.37 5.72
C LEU A 184 -5.83 8.16 6.48
N LYS A 185 -6.21 8.88 7.55
CA LYS A 185 -5.28 9.62 8.42
C LYS A 185 -4.09 8.78 8.90
N PRO A 186 -4.23 7.49 9.28
CA PRO A 186 -3.08 6.68 9.66
C PRO A 186 -2.07 6.50 8.52
N GLY A 187 -2.56 6.22 7.30
CA GLY A 187 -1.73 6.08 6.10
C GLY A 187 -1.00 7.39 5.76
N VAL A 188 -1.70 8.52 5.78
CA VAL A 188 -1.09 9.85 5.60
C VAL A 188 -0.01 10.14 6.64
N SER A 189 -0.27 9.80 7.90
CA SER A 189 0.68 10.02 8.99
C SER A 189 1.98 9.21 8.79
N LEU A 190 1.87 7.98 8.28
CA LEU A 190 3.03 7.16 7.94
C LEU A 190 3.79 7.73 6.73
N LEU A 191 3.08 8.17 5.68
CA LEU A 191 3.70 8.84 4.52
C LEU A 191 4.47 10.10 4.95
N ASN A 192 3.88 10.93 5.81
CA ASN A 192 4.54 12.14 6.34
C ASN A 192 5.81 11.83 7.14
N ARG A 193 5.83 10.73 7.90
CA ARG A 193 7.03 10.31 8.63
C ARG A 193 8.09 9.70 7.72
N THR A 194 7.68 9.05 6.65
CA THR A 194 8.57 8.41 5.67
C THR A 194 9.19 9.43 4.71
N GLY A 195 8.48 10.53 4.42
CA GLY A 195 8.91 11.57 3.49
C GLY A 195 10.33 12.12 3.73
N PRO A 196 10.69 12.55 4.96
CA PRO A 196 12.04 12.99 5.26
C PRO A 196 13.11 11.92 5.01
N LEU A 197 12.87 10.67 5.43
CA LEU A 197 13.80 9.56 5.22
C LEU A 197 14.01 9.26 3.74
N MET A 198 12.93 9.31 2.95
CA MET A 198 12.98 9.18 1.49
C MET A 198 13.81 10.30 0.85
N SER A 199 13.62 11.54 1.32
CA SER A 199 14.38 12.70 0.85
C SER A 199 15.88 12.55 1.16
N ASP A 200 16.23 12.06 2.36
CA ASP A 200 17.61 11.85 2.77
C ASP A 200 18.27 10.74 1.93
N ALA A 201 17.58 9.63 1.69
CA ALA A 201 18.06 8.55 0.82
C ALA A 201 18.27 9.04 -0.63
N LEU A 202 17.33 9.81 -1.19
CA LEU A 202 17.49 10.41 -2.53
C LEU A 202 18.66 11.41 -2.56
N LEU A 203 18.84 12.21 -1.51
CA LEU A 203 19.97 13.11 -1.39
C LEU A 203 21.29 12.32 -1.36
N LYS A 204 21.36 11.23 -0.60
CA LYS A 204 22.53 10.32 -0.58
C LYS A 204 22.84 9.79 -1.98
N ALA A 205 21.85 9.24 -2.67
CA ALA A 205 22.02 8.77 -4.05
C ALA A 205 22.51 9.89 -4.98
N SER A 206 21.96 11.11 -4.86
CA SER A 206 22.35 12.26 -5.68
C SER A 206 23.78 12.72 -5.48
N ARG A 207 24.37 12.51 -4.29
CA ARG A 207 25.79 12.82 -4.03
C ARG A 207 26.74 11.95 -4.86
N LEU A 208 26.28 10.77 -5.28
CA LEU A 208 27.02 9.84 -6.13
C LEU A 208 26.77 10.05 -7.63
N ARG A 209 26.08 11.11 -8.05
CA ARG A 209 25.78 11.41 -9.46
C ARG A 209 26.99 11.57 -10.39
N ALA A 210 28.21 11.62 -9.85
CA ALA A 210 29.43 11.60 -10.65
C ALA A 210 29.69 10.20 -11.24
N ASP A 211 29.18 9.15 -10.59
CA ASP A 211 29.14 7.81 -11.15
C ASP A 211 28.08 7.75 -12.27
N LYS A 212 28.49 7.21 -13.42
CA LYS A 212 27.65 7.15 -14.62
C LYS A 212 26.38 6.33 -14.39
N SER A 213 26.47 5.20 -13.69
CA SER A 213 25.33 4.31 -13.47
C SER A 213 24.28 4.96 -12.56
N VAL A 214 24.73 5.65 -11.51
CA VAL A 214 23.85 6.40 -10.60
C VAL A 214 23.18 7.57 -11.34
N ALA A 215 23.93 8.31 -12.15
CA ALA A 215 23.39 9.42 -12.93
C ALA A 215 22.28 8.97 -13.91
N GLU A 216 22.49 7.85 -14.60
CA GLU A 216 21.50 7.27 -15.52
C GLU A 216 20.24 6.79 -14.78
N ALA A 217 20.41 6.13 -13.63
CA ALA A 217 19.30 5.68 -12.80
C ALA A 217 18.48 6.86 -12.25
N LEU A 218 19.12 7.91 -11.76
CA LEU A 218 18.44 9.12 -11.27
C LEU A 218 17.67 9.83 -12.39
N LYS A 219 18.25 9.94 -13.60
CA LYS A 219 17.56 10.50 -14.77
C LYS A 219 16.33 9.67 -15.15
N ARG A 220 16.42 8.35 -15.05
CA ARG A 220 15.29 7.45 -15.28
C ARG A 220 14.19 7.67 -14.25
N LEU A 221 14.56 7.75 -12.97
CA LEU A 221 13.62 8.03 -11.89
C LEU A 221 12.88 9.35 -12.16
N GLU A 222 13.59 10.41 -12.53
CA GLU A 222 12.99 11.71 -12.92
C GLU A 222 11.95 11.55 -14.02
N ALA A 223 12.25 10.78 -15.07
CA ALA A 223 11.29 10.52 -16.15
C ALA A 223 10.05 9.77 -15.66
N VAL A 224 10.19 8.78 -14.78
CA VAL A 224 9.05 8.06 -14.18
C VAL A 224 8.21 8.99 -13.30
N MET A 225 8.84 9.84 -12.48
CA MET A 225 8.12 10.80 -11.64
C MET A 225 7.31 11.80 -12.48
N GLU A 226 7.86 12.29 -13.60
CA GLU A 226 7.11 13.17 -14.51
C GLU A 226 5.97 12.41 -15.22
N LYS A 227 6.15 11.13 -15.59
CA LYS A 227 5.05 10.30 -16.10
C LYS A 227 3.94 10.13 -15.06
N MET A 228 4.29 9.80 -13.82
CA MET A 228 3.31 9.72 -12.73
C MET A 228 2.56 11.04 -12.60
N LYS A 229 3.27 12.16 -12.61
CA LYS A 229 2.69 13.50 -12.50
C LYS A 229 1.71 13.84 -13.61
N SER A 230 2.03 13.46 -14.84
CA SER A 230 1.11 13.60 -15.97
C SER A 230 -0.07 12.63 -15.90
N SER A 231 0.09 11.49 -15.23
CA SER A 231 -0.96 10.46 -15.07
C SER A 231 -1.94 10.77 -13.96
N GLY A 232 -1.57 11.67 -13.04
CA GLY A 232 -2.47 12.21 -12.03
C GLY A 232 -3.30 13.40 -12.50
N ARG A 233 -3.19 13.80 -13.78
CA ARG A 233 -3.99 14.84 -14.45
C ARG A 233 -5.12 14.24 -15.27
#